data_AF-A0A958G4F9-F1
#
_entry.id   AF-A0A958G4F9-F1
#
_cell.length_a   1.000
_cell.length_b   1.000
_cell.length_c   1.000
_cell.angle_alpha   90.00
_cell.angle_beta   90.00
_cell.angle_gamma   90.00
#
_symmetry.space_group_name_H-M   'P 1'
#
loop_
_entity.id
_entity.type
_entity.pdbx_description
1 polymer ?
#
loop_
_entity_poly.entity_id
_entity_poly.type
_entity_poly.pdbx_seq_one_letter_code
_entity_poly.pdbx_strand_id
1 'polypeptide(L)' 'KEQEADYFYKVGYKDATWNTLLENRISAALPLLAQDGSMLVRCDYNGSMYVRMLLDQHFGKENFRNEIII' A
#
# COMPACT_ATOMS: atom_id res chain seq x y z
N LYS A 1 -21.14 -1.52 18.40
CA LYS A 1 -20.23 -0.51 19.00
C LYS A 1 -19.01 -1.27 19.49
N GLU A 2 -18.18 -1.72 18.58
CA GLU A 2 -16.94 -2.48 18.85
C GLU A 2 -16.08 -2.23 17.62
N GLN A 3 -14.77 -2.05 17.80
CA GLN A 3 -13.81 -1.53 16.82
C GLN A 3 -13.67 0.01 16.78
N GLU A 4 -13.54 0.67 17.93
CA GLU A 4 -12.64 1.82 17.97
C GLU A 4 -11.33 1.32 18.55
N ALA A 5 -10.28 1.36 17.75
CA ALA A 5 -8.96 1.01 18.22
C ALA A 5 -8.40 2.17 19.05
N ASP A 6 -7.57 1.87 20.05
CA ASP A 6 -7.08 2.81 21.06
C ASP A 6 -5.98 3.77 20.52
N TYR A 7 -5.98 4.02 19.22
CA TYR A 7 -5.05 4.85 18.50
C TYR A 7 -5.80 5.78 17.53
N PHE A 8 -5.21 6.94 17.19
CA PHE A 8 -5.80 7.95 16.29
C PHE A 8 -6.10 7.46 14.85
N TYR A 9 -5.89 6.18 14.57
CA TYR A 9 -6.17 5.56 13.29
C TYR A 9 -7.56 4.94 13.27
N LYS A 10 -8.41 5.45 12.39
CA LYS A 10 -9.75 4.90 12.19
C LYS A 10 -9.64 3.47 11.65
N VAL A 11 -10.20 2.53 12.38
CA VAL A 11 -10.40 1.15 11.90
C VAL A 11 -11.70 1.08 11.08
N GLY A 12 -11.74 0.20 10.07
CA GLY A 12 -12.91 0.02 9.21
C GLY A 12 -13.04 1.03 8.06
N TYR A 13 -11.92 1.43 7.44
CA TYR A 13 -11.99 2.15 6.16
C TYR A 13 -12.69 1.30 5.11
N LYS A 14 -13.50 1.95 4.25
CA LYS A 14 -13.92 1.33 2.99
C LYS A 14 -12.70 1.15 2.11
N ASP A 15 -12.67 0.09 1.31
CA ASP A 15 -11.58 -0.22 0.39
C ASP A 15 -11.18 0.98 -0.47
N ALA A 16 -12.15 1.70 -1.04
CA ALA A 16 -11.88 2.90 -1.84
C ALA A 16 -11.13 3.98 -1.05
N THR A 17 -11.53 4.24 0.20
CA THR A 17 -10.87 5.24 1.06
C THR A 17 -9.46 4.80 1.44
N TRP A 18 -9.29 3.52 1.75
CA TRP A 18 -7.97 2.96 2.08
C TRP A 18 -7.03 2.97 0.86
N ASN A 19 -7.55 2.64 -0.31
CA ASN A 19 -6.79 2.63 -1.56
C ASN A 19 -6.34 4.05 -1.95
N THR A 20 -7.22 5.06 -1.86
CA THR A 20 -6.85 6.46 -2.07
C THR A 20 -5.83 6.94 -1.03
N LEU A 21 -5.93 6.49 0.23
CA LEU A 21 -4.97 6.86 1.27
C LEU A 21 -3.55 6.35 0.93
N LEU A 22 -3.44 5.12 0.42
CA LEU A 22 -2.18 4.51 0.02
C LEU A 22 -1.62 5.12 -1.26
N GLU A 23 -2.46 5.29 -2.28
CA GLU A 23 -2.06 5.83 -3.58
C GLU A 23 -1.43 7.23 -3.44
N ASN A 24 -2.05 8.12 -2.67
CA ASN A 24 -1.50 9.44 -2.36
C ASN A 24 -0.09 9.36 -1.73
N ARG A 25 0.18 8.36 -0.88
CA ARG A 25 1.48 8.18 -0.21
C ARG A 25 2.52 7.58 -1.14
N ILE A 26 2.13 6.59 -1.95
CA ILE A 26 3.01 5.96 -2.93
C ILE A 26 3.46 7.02 -3.95
N SER A 27 2.54 7.83 -4.46
CA SER A 27 2.83 8.94 -5.38
C SER A 27 3.80 9.96 -4.79
N ALA A 28 3.62 10.32 -3.51
CA ALA A 28 4.54 11.25 -2.83
C ALA A 28 5.92 10.64 -2.56
N ALA A 29 6.01 9.32 -2.36
CA ALA A 29 7.28 8.62 -2.11
C ALA A 29 8.06 8.32 -3.39
N LEU A 30 7.40 8.18 -4.55
CA LEU A 30 8.02 7.85 -5.83
C LEU A 30 9.22 8.75 -6.20
N PRO A 31 9.14 10.10 -6.14
CA PRO A 31 10.29 10.95 -6.45
C PRO A 31 11.41 10.91 -5.41
N LEU A 32 11.17 10.33 -4.23
CA LEU A 32 12.17 10.18 -3.17
C LEU A 32 12.95 8.86 -3.31
N LEU A 33 12.46 7.93 -4.13
CA LEU A 33 13.09 6.63 -4.32
C LEU A 33 14.27 6.76 -5.30
N ALA A 34 15.43 6.25 -4.90
CA ALA A 34 16.58 6.13 -5.80
C ALA A 34 16.26 5.21 -6.99
N GLN A 35 17.00 5.35 -8.09
CA GLN A 35 16.80 4.54 -9.29
C GLN A 35 16.99 3.03 -9.05
N ASP A 36 17.86 2.66 -8.11
CA ASP A 36 18.10 1.29 -7.63
C ASP A 36 17.36 0.97 -6.32
N GLY A 37 16.55 1.91 -5.84
CA GLY A 37 15.74 1.77 -4.62
C GLY A 37 14.60 0.78 -4.80
N SER A 38 14.13 0.22 -3.68
CA SER A 38 12.98 -0.70 -3.65
C SER A 38 11.96 -0.24 -2.61
N MET A 39 10.68 -0.31 -2.96
CA MET A 39 9.57 -0.07 -2.04
C MET A 39 9.03 -1.42 -1.54
N LEU A 40 9.04 -1.62 -0.22
CA LEU A 40 8.48 -2.80 0.43
C LEU A 40 7.23 -2.40 1.21
N VAL A 41 6.12 -3.06 0.95
CA VAL A 41 4.85 -2.80 1.62
C VAL A 41 4.38 -4.08 2.30
N ARG A 42 4.13 -4.00 3.61
CA ARG A 42 3.55 -5.09 4.38
C ARG A 42 2.06 -4.86 4.55
N CYS A 43 1.25 -5.84 4.17
CA CYS A 43 -0.20 -5.84 4.35
C CYS A 43 -0.69 -7.25 4.68
N ASP A 44 -1.94 -7.37 5.12
CA ASP A 44 -2.61 -8.66 5.30
C ASP A 44 -3.21 -9.14 3.97
N TYR A 45 -3.89 -10.29 4.02
CA TYR A 45 -4.52 -10.88 2.83
C TYR A 45 -5.62 -9.99 2.22
N ASN A 46 -6.28 -9.14 3.02
CA ASN A 46 -7.34 -8.24 2.54
C ASN A 46 -6.76 -7.13 1.66
N GLY A 47 -5.56 -6.66 1.98
CA GLY A 47 -4.90 -5.55 1.29
C GLY A 47 -4.00 -5.93 0.11
N SER A 48 -3.50 -7.19 0.05
CA SER A 48 -2.43 -7.57 -0.90
C SER A 48 -2.76 -7.25 -2.36
N MET A 49 -3.96 -7.62 -2.82
CA MET A 49 -4.37 -7.37 -4.20
C MET A 49 -4.38 -5.87 -4.55
N TYR A 50 -4.91 -5.03 -3.66
CA TYR A 50 -4.97 -3.58 -3.87
C TYR A 50 -3.58 -2.95 -3.91
N VAL A 51 -2.72 -3.30 -2.95
CA VAL A 51 -1.33 -2.84 -2.90
C VAL A 51 -0.59 -3.25 -4.17
N ARG A 52 -0.75 -4.50 -4.61
CA ARG A 52 -0.12 -4.99 -5.83
C ARG A 52 -0.53 -4.18 -7.05
N MET A 53 -1.84 -3.94 -7.23
CA MET A 53 -2.34 -3.14 -8.36
C MET A 53 -1.84 -1.69 -8.30
N LEU A 54 -1.81 -1.07 -7.12
CA LEU A 54 -1.28 0.29 -6.95
C LEU A 54 0.21 0.37 -7.29
N LEU A 55 1.02 -0.56 -6.80
CA LEU A 55 2.46 -0.57 -7.10
C LEU A 55 2.71 -0.82 -8.59
N ASP A 56 1.97 -1.74 -9.21
CA ASP A 56 2.05 -1.98 -10.66
C ASP A 56 1.70 -0.72 -11.47
N GLN A 57 0.73 0.09 -11.02
CA GLN A 57 0.34 1.34 -11.69
C GLN A 57 1.43 2.42 -11.61
N HIS A 58 2.15 2.52 -10.48
CA HIS A 58 3.11 3.61 -10.23
C HIS A 58 4.55 3.24 -10.63
N PHE A 59 4.92 1.98 -10.47
CA PHE A 59 6.27 1.48 -10.75
C PHE A 59 6.35 0.68 -12.05
N GLY A 60 5.23 0.27 -12.64
CA GLY A 60 5.21 -0.64 -13.78
C GLY A 60 5.28 -2.11 -13.34
N LYS A 61 4.53 -2.97 -14.05
CA LYS A 61 4.43 -4.42 -13.75
C LYS A 61 5.78 -5.14 -13.86
N GLU A 62 6.66 -4.63 -14.71
CA GLU A 62 8.02 -5.12 -14.95
C GLU A 62 8.96 -4.90 -13.75
N ASN A 63 8.63 -3.95 -12.87
CA ASN A 63 9.41 -3.65 -11.67
C ASN A 63 8.95 -4.44 -10.44
N PHE A 64 7.93 -5.29 -10.56
CA PHE A 64 7.58 -6.23 -9.50
C PHE A 64 8.74 -7.20 -9.24
N ARG A 65 9.16 -7.29 -7.97
CA ARG A 65 10.28 -8.16 -7.57
C ARG A 65 9.81 -9.43 -6.87
N ASN A 66 9.09 -9.30 -5.77
CA ASN A 66 8.74 -10.44 -4.92
C ASN A 66 7.44 -10.20 -4.15
N GLU A 67 6.78 -11.28 -3.76
CA GLU A 67 5.75 -11.32 -2.72
C GLU A 67 6.21 -12.29 -1.63
N ILE A 68 6.24 -11.83 -0.38
CA ILE A 68 6.72 -12.62 0.76
C ILE A 68 5.52 -12.93 1.64
N ILE A 69 5.24 -14.22 1.81
CA ILE A 69 4.19 -14.72 2.70
C ILE A 69 4.84 -15.08 4.04
N ILE A 70 4.30 -14.52 5.12
CA ILE A 70 4.76 -14.71 6.51
C ILE A 70 3.68 -15.41 7.31
#